data_AF-A0A218PX84-F1
#
_entry.id   AF-A0A218PX84-F1
#
_cell.length_a   1.000
_cell.length_b   1.000
_cell.length_c   1.000
_cell.angle_alpha   90.00
_cell.angle_beta   90.00
_cell.angle_gamma   90.00
#
_symmetry.space_group_name_H-M   'P 1'
#
loop_
_entity.id
_entity.type
_entity.pdbx_description
1 polymer ?
#
loop_
_entity_poly.entity_id
_entity_poly.type
_entity_poly.pdbx_seq_one_letter_code
_entity_poly.pdbx_strand_id
1 'polypeptide(L)'
;MFMDLILEDLAAIDNKLSQRYIELDPGGYFIIYLDRGAGLIYAKHFTNVIDEKGLAVDPETGKVIPAKGKVERTHTTVFSGRTAKELGIKIFEQTQPCPVTQLDHAAYLGREFVRAEVALVSGQEYIQD
;
A
#
# COMPACT_ATOMS: atom_id res chain seq x y z
N MET A 1 -4.41 -27.01 -17.95
CA MET A 1 -3.60 -26.57 -19.10
C MET A 1 -4.14 -25.33 -19.81
N PHE A 2 -5.38 -25.28 -20.33
CA PHE A 2 -5.87 -24.05 -21.00
C PHE A 2 -6.11 -22.88 -20.03
N MET A 3 -6.67 -23.16 -18.85
CA MET A 3 -6.89 -22.15 -17.80
C MET A 3 -5.58 -21.57 -17.26
N ASP A 4 -4.55 -22.41 -17.14
CA ASP A 4 -3.24 -22.02 -16.59
C ASP A 4 -2.53 -21.04 -17.53
N LEU A 5 -2.63 -21.27 -18.85
CA LEU A 5 -2.06 -20.37 -19.86
C LEU A 5 -2.73 -18.98 -19.82
N ILE A 6 -4.05 -18.92 -19.63
CA ILE A 6 -4.79 -17.65 -19.50
C ILE A 6 -4.36 -16.90 -18.24
N LEU A 7 -4.16 -17.60 -17.12
CA LEU A 7 -3.71 -16.98 -15.86
C LEU A 7 -2.28 -16.44 -15.97
N GLU A 8 -1.37 -17.17 -16.61
CA GLU A 8 0.00 -16.72 -16.88
C GLU A 8 0.00 -15.49 -17.79
N ASP A 9 -0.84 -15.47 -18.83
CA ASP A 9 -0.98 -14.32 -19.73
C ASP A 9 -1.48 -13.07 -18.99
N LEU A 10 -2.47 -13.22 -18.10
CA LEU A 10 -2.97 -12.11 -17.28
C LEU A 10 -1.94 -11.60 -16.27
N ALA A 11 -1.22 -12.50 -15.59
CA ALA A 11 -0.17 -12.12 -14.65
C ALA A 11 1.00 -11.40 -15.35
N ALA A 12 1.34 -11.81 -16.57
CA ALA A 12 2.36 -11.14 -17.37
C ALA A 12 1.94 -9.71 -17.78
N ILE A 13 0.67 -9.51 -18.14
CA ILE A 13 0.11 -8.18 -18.42
C ILE A 13 0.22 -7.29 -17.19
N ASP A 14 -0.24 -7.78 -16.03
CA ASP A 14 -0.19 -7.03 -14.77
C ASP A 14 1.26 -6.67 -14.38
N ASN A 15 2.18 -7.64 -14.42
CA ASN A 15 3.60 -7.41 -14.11
C ASN A 15 4.21 -6.32 -15.01
N LYS A 16 3.90 -6.34 -16.31
CA LYS A 16 4.36 -5.31 -17.25
C LYS A 16 3.78 -3.93 -16.91
N LEU A 17 2.50 -3.87 -16.56
CA LEU A 17 1.84 -2.62 -16.19
C LEU A 17 2.33 -2.07 -14.85
N SER A 18 2.74 -2.92 -13.90
CA SER A 18 3.31 -2.51 -12.61
C SER A 18 4.69 -1.85 -12.72
N GLN A 19 5.40 -2.01 -13.84
CA GLN A 19 6.67 -1.31 -14.11
C GLN A 19 6.49 0.14 -14.61
N ARG A 20 5.25 0.60 -14.79
CA ARG A 20 4.99 1.97 -15.26
C ARG A 20 5.37 2.99 -14.20
N TYR A 21 5.70 4.20 -14.64
CA TYR A 21 5.81 5.34 -13.75
C TYR A 21 4.44 5.74 -13.18
N ILE A 22 4.41 6.05 -11.88
CA ILE A 22 3.28 6.64 -11.18
C ILE A 22 3.81 7.82 -10.34
N GLU A 23 3.08 8.93 -10.33
CA GLU A 23 3.42 10.05 -9.45
C GLU A 23 3.19 9.66 -7.99
N LEU A 24 3.95 10.25 -7.06
CA LEU A 24 3.73 10.02 -5.64
C LEU A 24 2.44 10.73 -5.19
N ASP A 25 1.60 10.04 -4.42
CA ASP A 25 0.47 10.67 -3.76
C ASP A 25 0.99 11.62 -2.66
N PRO A 26 0.63 12.91 -2.67
CA PRO A 26 1.00 13.85 -1.60
C PRO A 26 0.58 13.39 -0.21
N GLY A 27 -0.51 12.63 -0.11
CA GLY A 27 -1.02 12.02 1.12
C GLY A 27 -0.08 10.96 1.70
N GLY A 28 0.80 10.37 0.90
CA GLY A 28 1.75 9.35 1.35
C GLY A 28 1.68 8.04 0.55
N TYR A 29 2.16 6.96 1.14
CA TYR A 29 2.10 5.61 0.56
C TYR A 29 1.80 4.57 1.62
N PHE A 30 1.41 3.37 1.17
CA PHE A 30 1.06 2.27 2.06
C PHE A 30 1.96 1.06 1.82
N ILE A 31 2.34 0.40 2.92
CA ILE A 31 2.90 -0.94 2.91
C ILE A 31 1.84 -1.90 3.45
N ILE A 32 1.49 -2.91 2.65
CA ILE A 32 0.47 -3.90 2.98
C ILE A 32 1.14 -5.22 3.36
N TYR A 33 0.66 -5.86 4.42
CA TYR A 33 1.14 -7.19 4.82
C TYR A 33 0.04 -7.98 5.55
N LEU A 34 0.24 -9.30 5.62
CA LEU A 34 -0.71 -10.21 6.25
C LEU A 34 -0.21 -10.67 7.62
N ASP A 35 -1.12 -10.66 8.61
CA ASP A 35 -0.98 -11.44 9.83
C ASP A 35 -1.91 -12.65 9.74
N ARG A 36 -1.32 -13.81 9.39
CA ARG A 36 -2.07 -15.05 9.22
C ARG A 36 -2.52 -15.66 10.54
N GLY A 37 -1.80 -15.39 11.64
CA GLY A 37 -2.18 -15.88 12.96
C GLY A 37 -3.43 -15.17 13.48
N ALA A 38 -3.53 -13.86 13.21
CA ALA A 38 -4.69 -13.05 13.56
C ALA A 38 -5.81 -13.07 12.50
N GLY A 39 -5.53 -13.53 11.29
CA GLY A 39 -6.49 -13.47 10.18
C GLY A 39 -6.77 -12.03 9.72
N LEU A 40 -5.72 -11.20 9.67
CA LEU A 40 -5.82 -9.77 9.37
C LEU A 40 -4.92 -9.34 8.22
N ILE A 41 -5.41 -8.39 7.45
CA ILE A 41 -4.66 -7.57 6.49
C ILE A 41 -4.29 -6.28 7.21
N TYR A 42 -3.03 -5.89 7.15
CA TYR A 42 -2.52 -4.63 7.68
C TYR A 42 -2.10 -3.71 6.54
N ALA A 43 -2.44 -2.43 6.64
CA ALA A 43 -1.99 -1.37 5.74
C ALA A 43 -1.34 -0.26 6.56
N LYS A 44 -0.02 -0.12 6.45
CA LYS A 44 0.78 0.92 7.13
C LYS A 44 0.94 2.12 6.21
N HIS A 45 0.37 3.24 6.61
CA HIS A 45 0.54 4.51 5.93
C HIS A 45 1.84 5.20 6.35
N PHE A 46 2.51 5.84 5.39
CA PHE A 46 3.69 6.68 5.60
C PHE A 46 3.54 7.96 4.79
N THR A 47 3.93 9.11 5.34
CA THR A 47 3.89 10.39 4.64
C THR A 47 5.04 10.54 3.64
N ASN A 48 4.81 11.31 2.57
CA ASN A 48 5.80 11.64 1.53
C ASN A 48 6.46 13.01 1.76
N VAL A 49 6.61 13.46 3.01
CA VAL A 49 7.17 14.79 3.25
C VAL A 49 8.62 14.81 2.79
N ILE A 50 8.92 15.69 1.84
CA ILE A 50 10.25 15.90 1.27
C ILE A 50 10.66 17.37 1.48
N ASP A 51 11.95 17.62 1.70
CA ASP A 51 12.48 18.98 1.73
C ASP A 51 12.68 19.57 0.32
N GLU A 52 13.11 20.82 0.25
CA GLU A 52 13.44 21.55 -0.99
C GLU A 52 14.53 20.86 -1.84
N LYS A 53 15.26 19.89 -1.27
CA LYS A 53 16.30 19.11 -1.94
C LYS A 53 15.79 17.73 -2.39
N GLY A 54 14.51 17.44 -2.21
CA GLY A 54 13.88 16.16 -2.56
C GLY A 54 14.21 15.02 -1.59
N LEU A 55 14.70 15.33 -0.39
CA LEU A 55 15.00 14.33 0.64
C LEU A 55 13.78 14.13 1.53
N ALA A 56 13.44 12.87 1.82
CA ALA A 56 12.40 12.58 2.80
C ALA A 56 12.74 13.25 4.14
N VAL A 57 11.80 14.00 4.70
CA VAL A 57 11.93 14.66 5.99
C VAL A 57 10.82 14.25 6.93
N ASP A 58 11.12 14.37 8.22
CA ASP A 58 10.13 14.26 9.26
C ASP A 58 9.12 15.45 9.18
N PRO A 59 7.81 15.21 8.99
CA PRO A 59 6.78 16.24 9.04
C PRO A 59 6.77 17.13 10.29
N GLU A 60 7.08 16.60 11.48
CA GLU A 60 7.03 17.38 12.72
C GLU A 60 8.31 18.20 12.92
N THR A 61 9.47 17.63 12.56
CA THR A 61 10.76 18.24 12.87
C THR A 61 11.46 18.88 11.68
N GLY A 62 11.01 18.63 10.46
CA GLY A 62 11.61 19.08 9.20
C GLY A 62 12.99 18.47 8.92
N LYS A 63 13.43 17.48 9.70
CA LYS A 63 14.77 16.88 9.58
C LYS A 63 14.79 15.79 8.51
N VAL A 64 15.86 15.77 7.72
CA VAL A 64 16.14 14.71 6.73
C VAL A 64 16.19 13.33 7.39
N ILE A 65 15.43 12.40 6.81
CA ILE A 65 15.40 10.98 7.13
C ILE A 65 16.56 10.29 6.38
N PRO A 66 17.64 9.87 7.07
CA PRO A 66 18.77 9.26 6.39
C PRO A 66 18.39 7.92 5.73
N ALA A 67 18.85 7.72 4.49
CA ALA A 67 18.61 6.50 3.70
C ALA A 67 19.25 5.22 4.29
N LYS A 68 20.14 5.35 5.28
CA LYS A 68 20.76 4.24 6.02
C LYS A 68 20.64 4.46 7.51
N GLY A 69 20.06 3.47 8.20
CA GLY A 69 19.78 3.48 9.64
C GLY A 69 18.32 3.17 9.93
N LYS A 70 18.02 2.67 11.13
CA LYS A 70 16.62 2.61 11.62
C LYS A 70 16.16 4.04 11.86
N VAL A 71 15.56 4.66 10.85
CA VAL A 71 14.84 5.92 11.04
C VAL A 71 13.39 5.55 11.31
N GLU A 72 12.91 5.88 12.51
CA GLU A 72 11.49 5.83 12.80
C GLU A 72 10.81 6.84 11.87
N ARG A 73 10.12 6.34 10.83
CA ARG A 73 9.31 7.18 9.95
C ARG A 73 8.22 7.83 10.81
N THR A 74 8.19 9.15 10.86
CA THR A 74 7.62 9.88 12.00
C THR A 74 6.11 9.95 12.07
N HIS A 75 5.38 9.60 11.00
CA HIS A 75 3.95 9.31 11.11
C HIS A 75 3.62 7.99 10.42
N THR A 76 3.21 7.02 11.25
CA THR A 76 2.69 5.74 10.78
C THR A 76 1.29 5.54 11.34
N THR A 77 0.27 5.63 10.49
CA THR A 77 -1.07 5.15 10.83
C THR A 77 -1.19 3.72 10.35
N VAL A 78 -1.57 2.81 11.25
CA VAL A 78 -1.77 1.40 10.92
C VAL A 78 -3.26 1.13 10.83
N PHE A 79 -3.71 0.73 9.65
CA PHE A 79 -5.04 0.20 9.44
C PHE A 79 -4.99 -1.32 9.42
N SER A 80 -6.06 -1.94 9.90
CA SER A 80 -6.23 -3.38 9.77
C SER A 80 -7.67 -3.73 9.44
N GLY A 81 -7.87 -4.84 8.75
CA GLY A 81 -9.17 -5.36 8.38
C GLY A 81 -9.08 -6.83 7.99
N ARG A 82 -10.23 -7.50 7.98
CA ARG A 82 -10.35 -8.89 7.52
C ARG A 82 -10.61 -8.96 6.02
N THR A 83 -11.24 -7.91 5.48
CA THR A 83 -11.58 -7.80 4.06
C THR A 83 -11.08 -6.49 3.48
N ALA A 84 -10.97 -6.45 2.15
CA ALA A 84 -10.65 -5.25 1.40
C ALA A 84 -11.66 -4.13 1.65
N LYS A 85 -12.94 -4.48 1.80
CA LYS A 85 -14.02 -3.51 2.09
C LYS A 85 -13.85 -2.86 3.46
N GLU A 86 -13.44 -3.62 4.48
CA GLU A 86 -13.19 -3.05 5.80
C GLU A 86 -12.04 -2.04 5.77
N LEU A 87 -10.95 -2.37 5.08
CA LEU A 87 -9.83 -1.44 4.91
C LEU A 87 -10.24 -0.21 4.11
N GLY A 88 -10.96 -0.40 3.00
CA GLY A 88 -11.45 0.69 2.17
C GLY A 88 -12.31 1.70 2.94
N ILE A 89 -13.29 1.20 3.72
CA ILE A 89 -14.13 2.08 4.56
C ILE A 89 -13.28 2.81 5.60
N LYS A 90 -12.38 2.12 6.31
CA LYS A 90 -11.54 2.74 7.34
C LYS A 90 -10.66 3.85 6.77
N ILE A 91 -10.03 3.60 5.63
CA ILE A 91 -9.05 4.51 5.02
C ILE A 91 -9.75 5.64 4.27
N PHE A 92 -10.69 5.33 3.37
CA PHE A 92 -11.25 6.30 2.42
C PHE A 92 -12.50 7.03 2.92
N GLU A 93 -13.26 6.44 3.85
CA GLU A 93 -14.52 7.01 4.33
C GLU A 93 -14.43 7.55 5.75
N GLN A 94 -13.82 6.78 6.67
CA GLN A 94 -13.83 7.08 8.11
C GLN A 94 -12.65 7.95 8.57
N THR A 95 -11.50 7.87 7.90
CA THR A 95 -10.31 8.65 8.27
C THR A 95 -10.36 10.03 7.64
N GLN A 96 -10.23 11.08 8.45
CA GLN A 96 -10.22 12.47 7.98
C GLN A 96 -9.04 13.26 8.58
N PRO A 97 -8.24 13.98 7.75
CA PRO A 97 -8.31 13.97 6.29
C PRO A 97 -7.97 12.60 5.71
N CYS A 98 -8.56 12.25 4.56
CA CYS A 98 -8.24 11.00 3.88
C CYS A 98 -6.73 10.97 3.53
N PRO A 99 -5.98 9.92 3.94
CA PRO A 99 -4.54 9.83 3.71
C PRO A 99 -4.17 9.50 2.25
N VAL A 100 -5.18 9.28 1.38
CA VAL A 100 -5.03 9.02 -0.05
C VAL A 100 -5.72 10.14 -0.80
N THR A 101 -4.95 10.89 -1.58
CA THR A 101 -5.42 12.12 -2.24
C THR A 101 -5.55 11.97 -3.75
N GLN A 102 -4.99 10.91 -4.34
CA GLN A 102 -5.08 10.62 -5.76
C GLN A 102 -5.94 9.37 -6.06
N LEU A 103 -6.74 9.43 -7.13
CA LEU A 103 -7.72 8.39 -7.47
C LEU A 103 -7.07 7.11 -8.02
N ASP A 104 -5.99 7.25 -8.77
CA ASP A 104 -5.18 6.12 -9.25
C ASP A 104 -4.52 5.36 -8.09
N HIS A 105 -4.08 6.06 -7.05
CA HIS A 105 -3.61 5.47 -5.79
C HIS A 105 -4.73 4.77 -5.02
N ALA A 106 -5.92 5.36 -4.94
CA ALA A 106 -7.08 4.71 -4.35
C ALA A 106 -7.48 3.43 -5.10
N ALA A 107 -7.44 3.45 -6.43
CA ALA A 107 -7.70 2.29 -7.28
C ALA A 107 -6.63 1.19 -7.09
N TYR A 108 -5.35 1.57 -7.04
CA TYR A 108 -4.24 0.66 -6.74
C TYR A 108 -4.44 -0.02 -5.38
N LEU A 109 -4.70 0.74 -4.32
CA LEU A 109 -4.92 0.19 -2.98
C LEU A 109 -6.13 -0.73 -2.93
N GLY A 110 -7.23 -0.39 -3.61
CA GLY A 110 -8.39 -1.27 -3.72
C GLY A 110 -8.04 -2.64 -4.32
N ARG A 111 -7.25 -2.66 -5.40
CA ARG A 111 -6.76 -3.90 -6.02
C ARG A 111 -5.85 -4.67 -5.06
N GLU A 112 -4.92 -4.00 -4.39
CA GLU A 112 -4.00 -4.63 -3.46
C GLU A 112 -4.71 -5.22 -2.24
N PHE A 113 -5.72 -4.55 -1.70
CA PHE A 113 -6.50 -5.09 -0.59
C PHE A 113 -7.29 -6.34 -0.98
N VAL A 114 -7.84 -6.41 -2.20
CA VAL A 114 -8.51 -7.62 -2.70
C VAL A 114 -7.50 -8.75 -2.87
N ARG A 115 -6.32 -8.48 -3.43
CA ARG A 115 -5.25 -9.49 -3.55
C ARG A 115 -4.78 -10.00 -2.19
N ALA A 116 -4.61 -9.11 -1.22
CA ALA A 116 -4.26 -9.44 0.14
C ALA A 116 -5.34 -10.30 0.83
N GLU A 117 -6.62 -9.96 0.65
CA GLU A 117 -7.75 -10.75 1.15
C GLU A 117 -7.78 -12.16 0.54
N VAL A 118 -7.63 -12.26 -0.78
CA VAL A 118 -7.58 -13.57 -1.47
C VAL A 118 -6.42 -14.41 -0.96
N ALA A 119 -5.22 -13.83 -0.84
CA ALA A 119 -4.03 -14.53 -0.34
C ALA A 119 -4.13 -14.93 1.13
N LEU A 120 -4.83 -14.13 1.95
CA LEU A 120 -5.12 -14.48 3.34
C LEU A 120 -6.04 -15.70 3.42
N VAL A 121 -7.11 -15.72 2.63
CA VAL A 121 -8.11 -16.81 2.62
C VAL A 121 -7.58 -18.08 1.96
N SER A 122 -6.83 -17.96 0.87
CA SER A 122 -6.30 -19.11 0.10
C SER A 122 -5.03 -19.70 0.71
N GLY A 123 -4.37 -18.99 1.62
CA GLY A 123 -3.05 -19.35 2.14
C GLY A 123 -1.90 -19.10 1.15
N GLN A 124 -2.17 -18.53 -0.03
CA GLN A 124 -1.14 -18.19 -1.02
C GLN A 124 -0.28 -17.02 -0.55
N GLU A 125 0.94 -16.92 -1.08
CA GLU A 125 1.83 -15.79 -0.82
C GLU A 125 1.22 -14.48 -1.34
N TYR A 126 1.33 -13.42 -0.55
CA TYR A 126 0.98 -12.06 -0.95
C TYR A 126 2.27 -11.26 -1.09
N ILE A 127 2.46 -10.71 -2.29
CA ILE A 127 3.51 -9.73 -2.58
C ILE A 127 2.80 -8.52 -3.14
N GLN A 128 2.97 -7.39 -2.45
CA GLN A 128 2.47 -6.11 -2.93
C GLN A 128 3.14 -5.74 -4.25
N ASP A 129 2.36 -5.23 -5.21
CA ASP A 129 2.85 -4.79 -6.52
C ASP A 129 3.75 -3.55 -6.45
#